data_AF-A0A7C3JC12-F1
#
_entry.id   AF-A0A7C3JC12-F1
#
_cell.length_a   1.000
_cell.length_b   1.000
_cell.length_c   1.000
_cell.angle_alpha   90.00
_cell.angle_beta   90.00
_cell.angle_gamma   90.00
#
_symmetry.space_group_name_H-M   'P 1'
#
loop_
_entity.id
_entity.type
_entity.pdbx_description
1 polymer ?
#
loop_
_entity_poly.entity_id
_entity_poly.type
_entity_poly.pdbx_seq_one_letter_code
_entity_poly.pdbx_strand_id
1 'polypeptide(L)'
;MATTSTDWKAEYQSEIDMAEASRLAGNEGRARVCARRAAGIVVGEYFRFHGIECRSASAYDRLKMLLMLPDIPSSARRAAELLLLKVQEDYTLPVEADLIAEARSLRQTLLKE
;
A
#
# COMPACT_ATOMS: atom_id res chain seq x y z
N MET A 1 20.58 -0.41 18.77
CA MET A 1 20.30 -0.12 17.35
C MET A 1 18.80 -0.24 17.12
N ALA A 2 18.06 0.85 17.35
CA ALA A 2 16.61 0.91 17.15
C ALA A 2 16.27 2.28 16.54
N THR A 3 16.48 2.41 15.24
CA THR A 3 16.12 3.58 14.42
C THR A 3 15.29 3.08 13.24
N THR A 4 14.08 2.58 13.52
CA THR A 4 13.19 2.06 12.46
C THR A 4 11.76 2.58 12.58
N SER A 5 11.39 3.31 13.63
CA SER A 5 10.02 3.79 13.81
C SER A 5 9.69 5.07 13.02
N THR A 6 10.68 5.83 12.56
CA THR A 6 10.48 7.14 11.91
C THR A 6 10.59 7.05 10.39
N ASP A 7 11.46 6.17 9.89
CA ASP A 7 11.81 6.12 8.46
C ASP A 7 10.64 5.66 7.60
N TRP A 8 9.92 4.61 8.02
CA TRP A 8 8.79 4.10 7.24
C TRP A 8 7.64 5.11 7.15
N LYS A 9 7.42 5.94 8.18
CA LYS A 9 6.36 6.96 8.18
C LYS A 9 6.67 8.05 7.16
N ALA A 10 7.94 8.48 7.11
CA ALA A 10 8.40 9.47 6.15
C ALA A 10 8.36 8.92 4.71
N GLU A 11 8.79 7.67 4.50
CA GLU A 11 8.69 7.00 3.20
C GLU A 11 7.23 6.86 2.76
N TYR A 12 6.35 6.41 3.66
CA TYR A 12 4.91 6.32 3.40
C TYR A 12 4.35 7.68 2.99
N GLN A 13 4.66 8.73 3.74
CA GLN A 13 4.15 10.07 3.47
C GLN A 13 4.63 10.59 2.12
N SER A 14 5.91 10.38 1.79
CA SER A 14 6.48 10.73 0.49
C SER A 14 5.75 10.04 -0.67
N GLU A 15 5.43 8.75 -0.54
CA GLU A 15 4.66 8.04 -1.56
C GLU A 15 3.22 8.57 -1.69
N ILE A 16 2.57 8.92 -0.58
CA ILE A 16 1.23 9.52 -0.59
C ILE A 16 1.25 10.90 -1.25
N ASP A 17 2.19 11.76 -0.89
CA ASP A 17 2.32 13.11 -1.45
C ASP A 17 2.60 13.04 -2.97
N MET A 18 3.47 12.11 -3.39
CA MET A 18 3.72 11.85 -4.80
C MET A 18 2.47 11.32 -5.53
N ALA A 19 1.65 10.50 -4.86
CA ALA A 19 0.42 9.99 -5.45
C ALA A 19 -0.58 11.12 -5.71
N GLU A 20 -0.78 11.99 -4.72
CA GLU A 20 -1.68 13.13 -4.80
C GLU A 20 -1.22 14.15 -5.84
N ALA A 21 0.07 14.50 -5.83
CA ALA A 21 0.66 15.37 -6.84
C ALA A 21 0.51 14.79 -8.26
N SER A 22 0.67 13.48 -8.41
CA SER A 22 0.48 12.81 -9.70
C SER A 22 -0.97 12.87 -10.17
N ARG A 23 -1.94 12.64 -9.28
CA ARG A 23 -3.38 12.78 -9.57
C ARG A 23 -3.73 14.21 -9.97
N LEU A 24 -3.26 15.21 -9.24
CA LEU A 24 -3.48 16.63 -9.57
C LEU A 24 -2.89 17.02 -10.92
N ALA A 25 -1.80 16.38 -11.33
CA ALA A 25 -1.18 16.55 -12.65
C ALA A 25 -1.82 15.69 -13.77
N GLY A 26 -2.91 14.98 -13.51
CA GLY A 26 -3.59 14.09 -14.47
C GLY A 26 -2.86 12.76 -14.74
N ASN A 27 -1.82 12.44 -13.97
CA ASN A 27 -1.00 11.23 -14.12
C ASN A 27 -1.52 10.08 -13.25
N GLU A 28 -2.75 9.63 -13.50
CA GLU A 28 -3.43 8.61 -12.70
C GLU A 28 -2.63 7.30 -12.60
N GLY A 29 -1.96 6.88 -13.69
CA GLY A 29 -1.10 5.70 -13.67
C GLY A 29 0.01 5.79 -12.63
N ARG A 30 0.66 6.95 -12.52
CA ARG A 30 1.70 7.19 -11.53
C ARG A 30 1.12 7.31 -10.12
N ALA A 31 -0.04 7.95 -9.97
CA ALA A 31 -0.74 8.05 -8.69
C ALA A 31 -1.01 6.67 -8.08
N ARG A 32 -1.49 5.72 -8.90
CA ARG A 32 -1.71 4.33 -8.49
C ARG A 32 -0.43 3.60 -8.09
N VAL A 33 0.66 3.80 -8.83
CA VAL A 33 1.96 3.19 -8.49
C VAL A 33 2.45 3.68 -7.12
N CYS A 34 2.38 4.99 -6.87
CA CYS A 34 2.74 5.59 -5.60
C CYS A 34 1.84 5.10 -4.45
N ALA A 35 0.51 5.04 -4.65
CA ALA A 35 -0.41 4.49 -3.66
C ALA A 35 -0.09 3.03 -3.27
N ARG A 36 0.22 2.19 -4.26
CA ARG A 36 0.65 0.80 -4.02
C ARG A 36 1.98 0.73 -3.26
N ARG A 37 2.94 1.61 -3.57
CA ARG A 37 4.21 1.67 -2.83
C ARG A 37 4.00 2.09 -1.38
N ALA A 38 3.16 3.10 -1.13
CA ALA A 38 2.75 3.51 0.21
C ALA A 38 2.17 2.32 1.00
N ALA A 39 1.25 1.57 0.39
CA ALA A 39 0.69 0.36 0.99
C ALA A 39 1.76 -0.71 1.27
N GLY A 40 2.72 -0.92 0.35
CA GLY A 40 3.84 -1.84 0.57
C GLY A 40 4.76 -1.48 1.73
N ILE A 41 4.90 -0.18 2.05
CA ILE A 41 5.64 0.30 3.22
C ILE A 41 4.87 -0.04 4.50
N VAL A 42 3.56 0.25 4.54
CA VAL A 42 2.67 -0.10 5.66
C VAL A 42 2.70 -1.60 5.96
N VAL A 43 2.58 -2.43 4.92
CA VAL A 43 2.61 -3.89 5.08
C VAL A 43 3.98 -4.37 5.55
N GLY A 44 5.07 -3.78 5.04
CA GLY A 44 6.42 -4.09 5.49
C GLY A 44 6.60 -3.80 6.99
N GLU A 45 6.06 -2.67 7.46
CA GLU A 45 6.07 -2.33 8.88
C GLU A 45 5.20 -3.26 9.72
N TYR A 46 4.01 -3.60 9.23
CA TYR A 46 3.13 -4.57 9.88
C TYR A 46 3.83 -5.94 10.05
N PHE A 47 4.50 -6.43 9.00
CA PHE A 47 5.28 -7.67 9.07
C PHE A 47 6.44 -7.56 10.06
N ARG A 48 7.17 -6.45 10.06
CA ARG A 48 8.25 -6.19 11.00
C ARG A 48 7.75 -6.21 12.45
N PHE A 49 6.62 -5.57 12.73
CA PHE A 49 6.01 -5.54 14.07
C PHE A 49 5.55 -6.93 14.54
N HIS A 50 5.06 -7.77 13.63
CA HIS A 50 4.58 -9.13 13.95
C HIS A 50 5.65 -10.21 13.80
N GLY A 51 6.91 -9.86 13.52
CA GLY A 51 8.00 -10.82 13.34
C GLY A 51 7.84 -11.73 12.11
N ILE A 52 7.06 -11.30 11.11
CA ILE A 52 6.84 -12.04 9.87
C ILE A 52 8.00 -11.76 8.92
N GLU A 53 8.75 -12.80 8.55
CA GLU A 53 9.83 -12.67 7.56
C GLU A 53 9.26 -12.40 6.17
N CYS A 54 9.49 -11.20 5.63
CA CYS A 54 9.26 -10.90 4.23
C CYS A 54 10.56 -10.43 3.58
N ARG A 55 11.12 -11.28 2.71
CA ARG A 55 12.40 -11.00 2.04
C ARG A 55 12.28 -10.09 0.81
N SER A 56 11.05 -9.77 0.39
CA SER A 56 10.84 -8.91 -0.78
C SER A 56 10.77 -7.43 -0.41
N ALA A 57 11.50 -6.61 -1.17
CA ALA A 57 11.37 -5.16 -1.16
C ALA A 57 10.19 -4.67 -2.02
N SER A 58 9.58 -5.54 -2.82
CA SER A 58 8.48 -5.17 -3.71
C SER A 58 7.17 -4.98 -2.93
N ALA A 59 6.56 -3.81 -3.09
CA ALA A 59 5.23 -3.54 -2.54
C ALA A 59 4.18 -4.57 -3.01
N TYR A 60 4.28 -5.03 -4.26
CA TYR A 60 3.39 -6.03 -4.83
C TYR A 60 3.51 -7.37 -4.11
N ASP A 61 4.73 -7.83 -3.84
CA ASP A 61 4.94 -9.12 -3.17
C ASP A 61 4.50 -9.06 -1.71
N ARG A 62 4.73 -7.93 -1.03
CA ARG A 62 4.26 -7.72 0.34
C ARG A 62 2.74 -7.78 0.42
N LEU A 63 2.03 -7.10 -0.49
CA LEU A 63 0.57 -7.15 -0.55
C LEU A 63 0.06 -8.56 -0.85
N LYS A 64 0.70 -9.29 -1.77
CA LYS A 64 0.35 -10.70 -2.01
C LYS A 64 0.54 -11.56 -0.76
N MET A 65 1.67 -11.40 -0.07
CA MET A 65 1.95 -12.12 1.17
C MET A 65 0.94 -11.79 2.26
N LEU A 66 0.50 -10.53 2.36
CA LEU A 66 -0.52 -10.10 3.31
C LEU A 66 -1.82 -10.89 3.08
N LEU A 67 -2.26 -11.02 1.81
CA LEU A 67 -3.47 -11.77 1.45
C LEU A 67 -3.41 -13.27 1.81
N MET A 68 -2.21 -13.83 1.99
CA MET A 68 -2.02 -15.23 2.41
C MET A 68 -2.18 -15.42 3.92
N LEU A 69 -2.22 -14.36 4.72
CA LEU A 69 -2.41 -14.47 6.16
C LEU A 69 -3.88 -14.78 6.50
N PRO A 70 -4.14 -15.76 7.38
CA PRO A 70 -5.51 -16.19 7.69
C PRO A 70 -6.32 -15.10 8.42
N ASP A 71 -5.68 -14.39 9.34
CA ASP A 71 -6.34 -13.50 10.32
C ASP A 71 -6.24 -12.00 9.98
N ILE A 72 -6.03 -11.64 8.71
CA ILE A 72 -6.04 -10.22 8.34
C ILE A 72 -7.47 -9.64 8.39
N PRO A 73 -7.64 -8.40 8.88
CA PRO A 73 -8.94 -7.74 8.85
C PRO A 73 -9.52 -7.66 7.44
N SER A 74 -10.84 -7.79 7.31
CA SER A 74 -11.52 -7.77 6.01
C SER A 74 -11.32 -6.47 5.24
N SER A 75 -11.22 -5.33 5.92
CA SER A 75 -10.89 -4.04 5.29
C SER A 75 -9.48 -4.01 4.71
N ALA A 76 -8.49 -4.58 5.43
CA ALA A 76 -7.12 -4.69 4.93
C ALA A 76 -7.04 -5.64 3.73
N ARG A 77 -7.79 -6.76 3.77
CA ARG A 77 -7.89 -7.69 2.64
C ARG A 77 -8.44 -7.00 1.40
N ARG A 78 -9.57 -6.30 1.53
CA ARG A 78 -10.19 -5.55 0.42
C ARG A 78 -9.25 -4.49 -0.15
N ALA A 79 -8.62 -3.69 0.69
CA ALA A 79 -7.68 -2.65 0.25
C ALA A 79 -6.51 -3.27 -0.53
N ALA A 80 -5.93 -4.37 -0.03
CA ALA A 80 -4.84 -5.07 -0.69
C ALA A 80 -5.25 -5.69 -2.03
N GLU A 81 -6.45 -6.25 -2.14
CA GLU A 81 -7.01 -6.75 -3.41
C GLU A 81 -7.13 -5.62 -4.45
N LEU A 82 -7.69 -4.48 -4.06
CA LEU A 82 -7.82 -3.31 -4.94
C LEU A 82 -6.46 -2.77 -5.41
N LEU A 83 -5.48 -2.72 -4.51
CA LEU A 83 -4.11 -2.26 -4.80
C LEU A 83 -3.32 -3.24 -5.69
N LEU A 84 -3.77 -4.48 -5.79
CA LEU A 84 -3.20 -5.51 -6.66
C LEU A 84 -3.92 -5.66 -8.00
N LEU A 85 -5.07 -4.99 -8.18
CA LEU A 85 -5.80 -5.03 -9.45
C LEU A 85 -4.92 -4.55 -10.59
N LYS A 86 -4.87 -5.37 -11.64
CA LYS A 86 -4.22 -5.00 -12.89
C LYS A 86 -5.10 -3.96 -13.59
N VAL A 87 -4.49 -2.87 -14.04
CA VAL A 87 -5.16 -1.92 -14.93
C VAL A 87 -5.44 -2.59 -16.27
N GLN A 88 -6.55 -2.20 -16.90
CA GLN A 88 -6.89 -2.62 -18.26
C GLN A 88 -5.88 -2.03 -19.26
N GLU A 89 -5.91 -2.50 -20.51
CA GLU A 89 -4.98 -2.08 -21.57
C GLU A 89 -5.03 -0.57 -21.86
N ASP A 90 -6.16 0.07 -21.55
CA ASP A 90 -6.40 1.51 -21.63
C ASP A 90 -5.95 2.28 -20.36
N TYR A 91 -5.23 1.63 -19.45
CA TYR A 91 -4.79 2.16 -18.16
C TYR A 91 -5.93 2.58 -17.23
N THR A 92 -7.15 2.09 -17.45
CA THR A 92 -8.27 2.26 -16.51
C THR A 92 -8.27 1.15 -15.46
N LEU A 93 -8.75 1.47 -14.26
CA LEU A 93 -9.10 0.41 -13.32
C LEU A 93 -10.44 -0.19 -13.77
N PRO A 94 -10.62 -1.52 -13.66
CA PRO A 94 -11.90 -2.16 -13.94
C PRO A 94 -13.00 -1.74 -12.95
N VAL A 95 -12.64 -1.04 -11.87
CA VAL A 95 -13.54 -0.51 -10.84
C VAL A 95 -13.11 0.91 -10.50
N GLU A 96 -14.08 1.81 -10.29
CA GLU A 96 -13.81 3.13 -9.72
C GLU A 96 -13.41 2.98 -8.25
N ALA A 97 -12.10 3.07 -7.99
CA ALA A 97 -11.53 2.91 -6.66
C ALA A 97 -10.46 3.98 -6.42
N ASP A 98 -10.53 4.66 -5.28
CA ASP A 98 -9.50 5.60 -4.87
C ASP A 98 -8.36 4.84 -4.16
N LEU A 99 -7.36 4.42 -4.94
CA LEU A 99 -6.23 3.67 -4.38
C LEU A 99 -5.40 4.45 -3.35
N ILE A 100 -5.41 5.78 -3.39
CA ILE A 100 -4.76 6.61 -2.36
C ILE A 100 -5.53 6.46 -1.04
N ALA A 101 -6.85 6.51 -1.09
CA ALA A 101 -7.70 6.28 0.07
C ALA A 101 -7.56 4.84 0.60
N GLU A 102 -7.47 3.84 -0.28
CA GLU A 102 -7.23 2.45 0.11
C GLU A 102 -5.88 2.26 0.82
N ALA A 103 -4.81 2.92 0.36
CA ALA A 103 -3.52 2.89 1.04
C ALA A 103 -3.59 3.51 2.45
N ARG A 104 -4.35 4.61 2.62
CA ARG A 104 -4.62 5.23 3.94
C ARG A 104 -5.43 4.31 4.84
N SER A 105 -6.49 3.70 4.31
CA SER A 105 -7.33 2.73 5.02
C SER A 105 -6.53 1.51 5.50
N LEU A 106 -5.59 1.04 4.67
CA LEU A 106 -4.71 -0.07 5.02
C LEU A 106 -3.81 0.27 6.22
N ARG A 107 -3.24 1.48 6.26
CA ARG A 107 -2.47 1.99 7.40
C ARG A 107 -3.31 2.00 8.68
N GLN A 108 -4.49 2.61 8.61
CA GLN A 108 -5.41 2.71 9.75
C GLN A 108 -5.82 1.34 10.27
N THR A 109 -6.03 0.38 9.37
CA THR A 109 -6.45 -0.97 9.73
C THR A 109 -5.32 -1.78 10.35
N LEU A 110 -4.14 -1.80 9.73
CA LEU A 110 -3.03 -2.69 10.14
C LEU A 110 -2.21 -2.15 11.31
N LEU A 111 -2.03 -0.83 11.36
CA LEU A 111 -1.16 -0.17 12.35
C LEU A 111 -1.96 0.62 13.39
N LYS A 112 -3.29 0.75 13.22
CA LYS A 112 -4.18 1.53 14.10
C LYS A 112 -3.80 3.02 14.18
N GLU A 113 -3.24 3.56 13.09
CA GLU A 113 -2.79 4.96 12.94
C GLU A 113 -3.34 5.65 11.68
#